data_AF-A0A2D6AU24-F1
#
_entry.id   AF-A0A2D6AU24-F1
#
_cell.length_a   1.000
_cell.length_b   1.000
_cell.length_c   1.000
_cell.angle_alpha   90.00
_cell.angle_beta   90.00
_cell.angle_gamma   90.00
#
_symmetry.space_group_name_H-M   'P 1'
#
loop_
_entity.id
_entity.type
_entity.pdbx_description
1 polymer ?
#
loop_
_entity_poly.entity_id
_entity_poly.type
_entity_poly.pdbx_seq_one_letter_code
_entity_poly.pdbx_strand_id
1 'polypeptide(L)'
;MKIDLTAISGFLTGSLVTLIIREVINQINKKVDFNREIKRMTYQKKLERAESAVAFYWTYSNKAVEVKKSLETIHKAVTEIDETELDIQIISGVLNQNSNTLAGLAGDKYFDINGIHLYFDLEDSKFWNEDDLGQLYDSIAELKFRDNDVQFWISLHNVHFDKNEELADHYWEEMKKVLPEYLKSLQKFINLIEKNRKATDQLIKTIKNQIKKI
;
A
#
# COMPACT_ATOMS: atom_id res chain seq x y z
N MET A 1 66.96 50.28 8.06
CA MET A 1 66.17 49.06 7.77
C MET A 1 65.11 49.43 6.74
N LYS A 2 65.39 49.30 5.45
CA LYS A 2 64.41 49.55 4.39
C LYS A 2 63.57 48.28 4.26
N ILE A 3 62.36 48.30 4.82
CA ILE A 3 61.39 47.24 4.54
C ILE A 3 61.05 47.40 3.06
N ASP A 4 61.46 46.41 2.27
CA ASP A 4 61.34 46.45 0.82
C ASP A 4 59.84 46.41 0.46
N LEU A 5 59.38 47.38 -0.33
CA LEU A 5 57.96 47.52 -0.72
C LEU A 5 57.43 46.24 -1.37
N THR A 6 58.33 45.51 -2.04
CA THR A 6 58.14 44.18 -2.61
C THR A 6 57.77 43.14 -1.55
N ALA A 7 58.42 43.15 -0.38
CA ALA A 7 58.13 42.23 0.72
C ALA A 7 56.78 42.53 1.39
N ILE A 8 56.42 43.82 1.56
CA ILE A 8 55.10 44.23 2.07
C ILE A 8 54.00 43.82 1.07
N SER A 9 54.24 44.04 -0.23
CA SER A 9 53.29 43.65 -1.29
C SER A 9 53.11 42.14 -1.36
N GLY A 10 54.18 41.36 -1.18
CA GLY A 10 54.16 39.88 -1.15
C GLY A 10 53.41 39.34 0.08
N PHE A 11 53.55 39.98 1.23
CA PHE A 11 52.82 39.59 2.45
C PHE A 11 51.32 39.87 2.33
N LEU A 12 50.95 41.03 1.76
CA LEU A 12 49.56 41.42 1.53
C LEU A 12 48.90 40.55 0.45
N THR A 13 49.58 40.27 -0.67
CA THR A 13 49.05 39.39 -1.71
C THR A 13 48.97 37.94 -1.26
N GLY A 14 49.97 37.42 -0.53
CA GLY A 14 49.90 36.09 0.07
C GLY A 14 48.76 35.93 1.07
N SER A 15 48.52 36.95 1.90
CA SER A 15 47.37 37.01 2.83
C SER A 15 46.02 37.00 2.09
N LEU A 16 45.89 37.82 1.05
CA LEU A 16 44.66 37.90 0.24
C LEU A 16 44.36 36.59 -0.48
N VAL A 17 45.39 35.97 -1.09
CA VAL A 17 45.27 34.67 -1.77
C VAL A 17 44.87 33.57 -0.78
N THR A 18 45.45 33.58 0.42
CA THR A 18 45.11 32.62 1.48
C THR A 18 43.65 32.77 1.93
N LEU A 19 43.15 34.00 2.05
CA LEU A 19 41.74 34.28 2.37
C LEU A 19 40.80 33.79 1.26
N ILE A 20 41.15 34.03 0.00
CA ILE A 20 40.37 33.56 -1.17
C ILE A 20 40.33 32.03 -1.21
N ILE A 21 41.48 31.35 -1.05
CA ILE A 21 41.55 29.88 -1.04
C ILE A 21 40.72 29.32 0.12
N ARG A 22 40.83 29.92 1.31
CA ARG A 22 40.04 29.50 2.48
C ARG A 22 38.53 29.65 2.25
N GLU A 23 38.11 30.75 1.64
CA GLU A 23 36.70 30.97 1.33
C GLU A 23 36.18 30.00 0.27
N VAL A 24 36.96 29.70 -0.77
CA VAL A 24 36.62 28.69 -1.77
C VAL A 24 36.47 27.31 -1.14
N ILE A 25 37.41 26.89 -0.28
CA ILE A 25 37.33 25.63 0.46
C ILE A 25 36.11 25.61 1.39
N ASN A 26 35.81 26.72 2.08
CA ASN A 26 34.62 26.85 2.92
C ASN A 26 33.32 26.70 2.12
N GLN A 27 33.24 27.30 0.93
CA GLN A 27 32.07 27.15 0.06
C GLN A 27 31.92 25.72 -0.47
N ILE A 28 33.02 25.06 -0.82
CA ILE A 28 33.01 23.64 -1.20
C ILE A 28 32.50 22.78 -0.03
N ASN A 29 33.03 22.99 1.18
CA ASN A 29 32.61 22.27 2.37
C ASN A 29 31.11 22.49 2.68
N LYS A 30 30.64 23.74 2.63
CA LYS A 30 29.21 24.07 2.80
C LYS A 30 28.33 23.35 1.77
N LYS A 31 28.77 23.28 0.51
CA LYS A 31 28.04 22.55 -0.55
C LYS A 31 28.00 21.05 -0.30
N VAL A 32 29.11 20.45 0.17
CA VAL A 32 29.17 19.03 0.54
C VAL A 32 28.26 18.75 1.73
N ASP A 33 28.29 19.58 2.77
CA ASP A 33 27.43 19.46 3.95
C ASP A 33 25.95 19.60 3.59
N PHE A 34 25.61 20.61 2.79
CA PHE A 34 24.23 20.80 2.30
C PHE A 34 23.75 19.59 1.49
N ASN A 35 24.57 19.07 0.57
CA ASN A 35 24.22 17.87 -0.19
C ASN A 35 24.03 16.65 0.70
N ARG A 36 24.85 16.49 1.75
CA ARG A 36 24.69 15.41 2.74
C ARG A 36 23.39 15.56 3.52
N GLU A 37 23.06 16.78 3.93
CA GLU A 37 21.83 17.08 4.66
C GLU A 37 20.58 16.81 3.81
N ILE A 38 20.57 17.29 2.56
CA ILE A 38 19.49 17.01 1.61
C ILE A 38 19.31 15.51 1.36
N LYS A 39 20.42 14.76 1.19
CA LYS A 39 20.36 13.30 1.06
C LYS A 39 19.76 12.66 2.31
N ARG A 40 20.22 13.05 3.50
CA ARG A 40 19.70 12.53 4.78
C ARG A 40 18.20 12.79 4.93
N MET A 41 17.76 14.03 4.69
CA MET A 41 16.34 14.40 4.71
C MET A 41 15.51 13.57 3.72
N THR A 42 16.04 13.37 2.50
CA THR A 42 15.36 12.58 1.46
C THR A 42 15.16 11.14 1.93
N TYR A 43 16.21 10.49 2.44
CA TYR A 43 16.08 9.11 2.93
C TYR A 43 15.20 8.98 4.16
N GLN A 44 15.21 9.98 5.06
CA GLN A 44 14.27 10.02 6.20
C GLN A 44 12.81 10.07 5.73
N LYS A 45 12.49 10.95 4.76
CA LYS A 45 11.14 11.02 4.19
C LYS A 45 10.75 9.70 3.49
N LYS A 46 11.66 9.10 2.71
CA LYS A 46 11.41 7.80 2.08
C LYS A 46 11.14 6.70 3.11
N LEU A 47 11.89 6.72 4.22
CA LEU A 47 11.71 5.76 5.32
C LEU A 47 10.35 5.93 6.00
N GLU A 48 9.98 7.16 6.35
CA GLU A 48 8.68 7.47 6.97
C GLU A 48 7.50 6.99 6.11
N ARG A 49 7.57 7.23 4.79
CA ARG A 49 6.56 6.75 3.84
C ARG A 49 6.52 5.23 3.74
N ALA A 50 7.68 4.58 3.72
CA ALA A 50 7.76 3.12 3.69
C ALA A 50 7.21 2.46 4.97
N GLU A 51 7.53 2.99 6.15
CA GLU A 51 7.01 2.48 7.43
C GLU A 51 5.49 2.66 7.53
N SER A 52 4.96 3.79 7.04
CA SER A 52 3.51 4.02 6.93
C SER A 52 2.81 3.02 6.01
N ALA A 53 3.40 2.71 4.84
CA ALA A 53 2.85 1.74 3.91
C ALA A 53 2.86 0.30 4.45
N VAL A 54 3.91 -0.11 5.19
CA VAL A 54 3.93 -1.43 5.83
C VAL A 54 2.81 -1.59 6.85
N ALA A 55 2.61 -0.59 7.71
CA ALA A 55 1.53 -0.61 8.70
C ALA A 55 0.16 -0.79 8.02
N PHE A 56 -0.04 -0.15 6.87
CA PHE A 56 -1.24 -0.30 6.07
C PHE A 56 -1.40 -1.68 5.46
N TYR A 57 -0.38 -2.19 4.75
CA TYR A 57 -0.43 -3.53 4.17
C TYR A 57 -0.73 -4.58 5.24
N TRP A 58 -0.18 -4.39 6.45
CA TRP A 58 -0.51 -5.23 7.60
C TRP A 58 -2.00 -5.15 7.99
N THR A 59 -2.54 -3.95 8.22
CA THR A 59 -3.95 -3.77 8.57
C THR A 59 -4.89 -4.33 7.51
N TYR A 60 -4.61 -4.07 6.24
CA TYR A 60 -5.44 -4.50 5.11
C TYR A 60 -5.38 -6.01 4.91
N SER A 61 -4.19 -6.60 5.02
CA SER A 61 -4.00 -8.05 4.98
C SER A 61 -4.82 -8.72 6.07
N ASN A 62 -4.78 -8.22 7.31
CA ASN A 62 -5.50 -8.83 8.43
C ASN A 62 -7.01 -8.76 8.23
N LYS A 63 -7.54 -7.60 7.84
CA LYS A 63 -8.97 -7.44 7.58
C LYS A 63 -9.44 -8.27 6.39
N ALA A 64 -8.67 -8.34 5.31
CA ALA A 64 -8.98 -9.20 4.18
C ALA A 64 -8.99 -10.69 4.58
N VAL A 65 -8.06 -11.12 5.44
CA VAL A 65 -8.03 -12.48 5.99
C VAL A 65 -9.23 -12.76 6.90
N GLU A 66 -9.67 -11.80 7.72
CA GLU A 66 -10.89 -11.92 8.54
C GLU A 66 -12.14 -12.10 7.67
N VAL A 67 -12.30 -11.25 6.66
CA VAL A 67 -13.40 -11.36 5.68
C VAL A 67 -13.32 -12.71 4.96
N LYS A 68 -12.13 -13.17 4.60
CA LYS A 68 -11.95 -14.48 3.95
C LYS A 68 -12.42 -15.62 4.84
N LYS A 69 -12.00 -15.64 6.10
CA LYS A 69 -12.44 -16.67 7.06
C LYS A 69 -13.95 -16.66 7.22
N SER A 70 -14.55 -15.47 7.31
CA SER A 70 -15.99 -15.31 7.38
C SER A 70 -16.69 -15.88 6.14
N LEU A 71 -16.21 -15.56 4.94
CA LEU A 71 -16.74 -16.09 3.68
C LEU A 71 -16.53 -17.61 3.55
N GLU A 72 -15.41 -18.16 4.02
CA GLU A 72 -15.17 -19.60 4.04
C GLU A 72 -16.17 -20.32 4.96
N THR A 73 -16.48 -19.73 6.13
CA THR A 73 -17.51 -20.24 7.03
C THR A 73 -18.89 -20.20 6.39
N ILE A 74 -19.25 -19.08 5.73
CA ILE A 74 -20.53 -18.96 5.01
C ILE A 74 -20.60 -19.99 3.89
N HIS A 75 -19.56 -20.10 3.07
CA HIS A 75 -19.54 -21.03 1.95
C HIS A 75 -19.73 -22.49 2.40
N LYS A 76 -19.14 -22.89 3.53
CA LYS A 76 -19.39 -24.21 4.13
C LYS A 76 -20.82 -24.35 4.62
N ALA A 77 -21.33 -23.35 5.35
CA ALA A 77 -22.70 -23.38 5.87
C ALA A 77 -23.73 -23.56 4.75
N VAL A 78 -23.59 -22.84 3.63
CA VAL A 78 -24.53 -22.92 2.50
C VAL A 78 -24.39 -24.18 1.63
N THR A 79 -23.32 -24.96 1.83
CA THR A 79 -23.04 -26.18 1.07
C THR A 79 -23.38 -27.44 1.86
N GLU A 80 -23.27 -27.40 3.19
CA GLU A 80 -23.37 -28.57 4.07
C GLU A 80 -24.71 -28.66 4.82
N ILE A 81 -25.51 -27.60 4.84
CA ILE A 81 -26.73 -27.50 5.66
C ILE A 81 -27.87 -26.97 4.77
N ASP A 82 -29.06 -27.56 4.87
CA ASP A 82 -30.29 -26.97 4.33
C ASP A 82 -30.61 -25.73 5.18
N GLU A 83 -30.44 -24.55 4.60
CA GLU A 83 -30.54 -23.29 5.34
C GLU A 83 -31.99 -22.94 5.64
N THR A 84 -32.27 -22.56 6.89
CA THR A 84 -33.56 -21.95 7.24
C THR A 84 -33.57 -20.47 6.82
N GLU A 85 -34.76 -19.87 6.75
CA GLU A 85 -34.91 -18.43 6.52
C GLU A 85 -34.06 -17.58 7.51
N LEU A 86 -34.01 -17.99 8.77
CA LEU A 86 -33.20 -17.31 9.80
C LEU A 86 -31.70 -17.38 9.46
N ASP A 87 -31.24 -18.53 8.94
CA ASP A 87 -29.85 -18.71 8.51
C ASP A 87 -29.53 -17.80 7.32
N ILE A 88 -30.45 -17.71 6.35
CA ILE A 88 -30.33 -16.83 5.17
C ILE A 88 -30.22 -15.35 5.58
N GLN A 89 -31.03 -14.91 6.55
CA GLN A 89 -30.96 -13.54 7.09
C GLN A 89 -29.63 -13.27 7.80
N ILE A 90 -29.16 -14.21 8.62
CA ILE A 90 -27.86 -14.11 9.31
C ILE A 90 -26.72 -14.04 8.30
N ILE A 91 -26.71 -14.93 7.31
CA ILE A 91 -25.70 -14.97 6.26
C ILE A 91 -25.69 -13.67 5.47
N SER A 92 -26.86 -13.17 5.06
CA SER A 92 -26.99 -11.89 4.37
C SER A 92 -26.46 -10.72 5.20
N GLY A 93 -26.72 -10.70 6.51
CA GLY A 93 -26.17 -9.71 7.43
C GLY A 93 -24.65 -9.73 7.50
N VAL A 94 -24.04 -10.91 7.58
CA VAL A 94 -22.58 -11.07 7.61
C VAL A 94 -21.95 -10.69 6.26
N LEU A 95 -22.57 -11.06 5.13
CA LEU A 95 -22.11 -10.66 3.79
C LEU A 95 -22.12 -9.13 3.62
N ASN A 96 -23.16 -8.46 4.13
CA ASN A 96 -23.24 -7.00 4.12
C ASN A 96 -22.16 -6.36 5.02
N GLN A 97 -21.88 -6.93 6.18
CA GLN A 97 -20.80 -6.46 7.05
C GLN A 97 -19.42 -6.62 6.40
N ASN A 98 -19.19 -7.73 5.71
CA ASN A 98 -17.97 -8.00 4.96
C ASN A 98 -17.80 -6.99 3.81
N SER A 99 -18.87 -6.75 3.03
CA SER A 99 -18.90 -5.74 1.97
C SER A 99 -18.55 -4.35 2.51
N ASN A 100 -19.18 -3.92 3.61
CA ASN A 100 -18.88 -2.64 4.26
C ASN A 100 -17.42 -2.54 4.74
N THR A 101 -16.88 -3.65 5.27
CA THR A 101 -15.48 -3.70 5.71
C THR A 101 -14.53 -3.52 4.52
N LEU A 102 -14.79 -4.19 3.40
CA LEU A 102 -13.99 -4.08 2.18
C LEU A 102 -14.15 -2.72 1.51
N ALA A 103 -15.35 -2.14 1.50
CA ALA A 103 -15.59 -0.79 0.98
C ALA A 103 -14.80 0.26 1.79
N GLY A 104 -14.73 0.10 3.12
CA GLY A 104 -13.89 0.93 3.99
C GLY A 104 -12.39 0.76 3.74
N LEU A 105 -11.95 -0.38 3.22
CA LEU A 105 -10.59 -0.60 2.75
C LEU A 105 -10.35 0.03 1.37
N ALA A 106 -11.31 -0.04 0.46
CA ALA A 106 -11.16 0.52 -0.89
C ALA A 106 -11.30 2.06 -0.98
N GLY A 107 -11.56 2.75 0.15
CA GLY A 107 -11.77 4.20 0.22
C GLY A 107 -10.47 5.04 0.26
N ASP A 108 -10.61 6.35 0.51
CA ASP A 108 -9.58 7.40 0.35
C ASP A 108 -8.20 7.11 0.98
N LYS A 109 -8.15 6.30 2.05
CA LYS A 109 -6.87 5.88 2.67
C LYS A 109 -5.98 5.07 1.74
N TYR A 110 -6.54 4.43 0.72
CA TYR A 110 -5.81 3.65 -0.27
C TYR A 110 -4.95 4.56 -1.19
N PHE A 111 -5.45 5.75 -1.54
CA PHE A 111 -4.74 6.70 -2.42
C PHE A 111 -3.53 7.35 -1.75
N ASP A 112 -3.64 7.76 -0.49
CA ASP A 112 -2.54 8.38 0.26
C ASP A 112 -1.31 7.47 0.38
N ILE A 113 -1.53 6.15 0.30
CA ILE A 113 -0.53 5.14 0.60
C ILE A 113 0.10 4.60 -0.67
N ASN A 114 -0.65 4.49 -1.77
CA ASN A 114 -0.06 4.35 -3.10
C ASN A 114 0.79 5.58 -3.49
N GLY A 115 0.66 6.70 -2.76
CA GLY A 115 1.62 7.80 -2.80
C GLY A 115 3.07 7.37 -2.49
N ILE A 116 3.30 6.22 -1.84
CA ILE A 116 4.63 5.65 -1.66
C ILE A 116 5.35 5.46 -2.99
N HIS A 117 4.63 5.07 -4.05
CA HIS A 117 5.19 4.83 -5.37
C HIS A 117 5.82 6.09 -5.97
N LEU A 118 5.43 7.29 -5.51
CA LEU A 118 6.06 8.54 -5.92
C LEU A 118 7.45 8.76 -5.30
N TYR A 119 7.81 7.99 -4.27
CA TYR A 119 9.08 8.10 -3.55
C TYR A 119 10.09 7.02 -3.94
N PHE A 120 9.66 6.01 -4.71
CA PHE A 120 10.47 4.88 -5.14
C PHE A 120 10.42 4.75 -6.64
N ASP A 121 11.59 4.52 -7.24
CA ASP A 121 11.67 4.16 -8.65
C ASP A 121 11.29 2.68 -8.77
N LEU A 122 10.13 2.41 -9.39
CA LEU A 122 9.56 1.06 -9.50
C LEU A 122 10.12 0.31 -10.70
N GLU A 123 10.61 1.01 -11.73
CA GLU A 123 11.11 0.40 -12.97
C GLU A 123 12.35 -0.48 -12.71
N ASP A 124 13.16 -0.10 -11.72
CA ASP A 124 14.44 -0.78 -11.40
C ASP A 124 14.35 -1.83 -10.28
N SER A 125 13.18 -2.01 -9.67
CA SER A 125 13.04 -2.84 -8.48
C SER A 125 12.63 -4.28 -8.81
N LYS A 126 13.57 -5.22 -8.62
CA LYS A 126 13.33 -6.67 -8.76
C LYS A 126 12.24 -7.25 -7.84
N PHE A 127 11.91 -6.55 -6.77
CA PHE A 127 11.02 -7.06 -5.72
C PHE A 127 9.65 -6.40 -5.73
N TRP A 128 9.51 -5.26 -6.41
CA TRP A 128 8.31 -4.43 -6.42
C TRP A 128 8.34 -3.50 -7.62
N ASN A 129 7.49 -3.75 -8.61
CA ASN A 129 7.48 -3.00 -9.86
C ASN A 129 6.07 -2.48 -10.21
N GLU A 130 5.93 -1.83 -11.35
CA GLU A 130 4.64 -1.30 -11.80
C GLU A 130 3.60 -2.39 -12.09
N ASP A 131 4.03 -3.56 -12.56
CA ASP A 131 3.15 -4.70 -12.80
C ASP A 131 2.53 -5.22 -11.49
N ASP A 132 3.29 -5.24 -10.40
CA ASP A 132 2.77 -5.58 -9.06
C ASP A 132 1.67 -4.63 -8.59
N LEU A 133 1.80 -3.35 -8.94
CA LEU A 133 0.82 -2.32 -8.63
C LEU A 133 -0.43 -2.47 -9.52
N GLY A 134 -0.25 -2.69 -10.82
CA GLY A 134 -1.35 -2.97 -11.75
C GLY A 134 -2.16 -4.18 -11.31
N GLN A 135 -1.50 -5.29 -10.97
CA GLN A 135 -2.15 -6.49 -10.46
C GLN A 135 -2.91 -6.24 -9.15
N LEU A 136 -2.39 -5.39 -8.27
CA LEU A 136 -3.10 -5.02 -7.04
C LEU A 136 -4.39 -4.24 -7.35
N TYR A 137 -4.34 -3.26 -8.25
CA TYR A 137 -5.54 -2.53 -8.69
C TYR A 137 -6.56 -3.44 -9.37
N ASP A 138 -6.11 -4.30 -10.28
CA ASP A 138 -6.98 -5.27 -10.95
C ASP A 138 -7.65 -6.21 -9.94
N SER A 139 -6.90 -6.67 -8.94
CA SER A 139 -7.46 -7.54 -7.89
C SER A 139 -8.50 -6.83 -7.01
N ILE A 140 -8.36 -5.52 -6.78
CA ILE A 140 -9.36 -4.72 -6.05
C ILE A 140 -10.61 -4.54 -6.89
N ALA A 141 -10.46 -4.23 -8.18
CA ALA A 141 -11.58 -4.10 -9.10
C ALA A 141 -12.35 -5.43 -9.21
N GLU A 142 -11.62 -6.54 -9.36
CA GLU A 142 -12.17 -7.90 -9.36
C GLU A 142 -12.91 -8.21 -8.05
N LEU A 143 -12.31 -7.91 -6.90
CA LEU A 143 -12.94 -8.10 -5.60
C LEU A 143 -14.26 -7.33 -5.48
N LYS A 144 -14.26 -6.06 -5.91
CA LYS A 144 -15.43 -5.18 -5.86
C LYS A 144 -16.53 -5.64 -6.83
N PHE A 145 -16.14 -6.16 -7.99
CA PHE A 145 -17.07 -6.78 -8.94
C PHE A 145 -17.74 -8.01 -8.32
N ARG A 146 -16.98 -8.91 -7.69
CA ARG A 146 -17.54 -10.10 -7.01
C ARG A 146 -18.42 -9.75 -5.81
N ASP A 147 -18.04 -8.74 -5.04
CA ASP A 147 -18.86 -8.24 -3.95
C ASP A 147 -20.21 -7.72 -4.46
N ASN A 148 -20.19 -6.93 -5.54
CA ASN A 148 -21.42 -6.44 -6.18
C ASN A 148 -22.28 -7.58 -6.74
N ASP A 149 -21.70 -8.62 -7.35
CA ASP A 149 -22.45 -9.78 -7.84
C ASP A 149 -23.20 -10.47 -6.68
N VAL A 150 -22.51 -10.72 -5.55
CA VAL A 150 -23.13 -11.32 -4.36
C VAL A 150 -24.24 -10.44 -3.81
N GLN A 151 -24.00 -9.14 -3.68
CA GLN A 151 -24.99 -8.17 -3.20
C GLN A 151 -26.22 -8.08 -4.12
N PHE A 152 -26.00 -8.16 -5.44
CA PHE A 152 -27.06 -8.18 -6.43
C PHE A 152 -27.98 -9.38 -6.22
N TRP A 153 -27.43 -10.59 -6.12
CA TRP A 153 -28.24 -11.80 -5.91
C TRP A 153 -28.99 -11.80 -4.57
N ILE A 154 -28.34 -11.36 -3.49
CA ILE A 154 -28.99 -11.19 -2.18
C ILE A 154 -30.16 -10.19 -2.28
N SER A 155 -29.96 -9.08 -3.01
CA SER A 155 -31.01 -8.07 -3.17
C SER A 155 -32.22 -8.61 -3.92
N LEU A 156 -32.01 -9.41 -4.97
CA LEU A 156 -33.08 -10.05 -5.73
C LEU A 156 -33.83 -11.08 -4.89
N HIS A 157 -33.09 -11.93 -4.14
CA HIS A 157 -33.69 -12.84 -3.17
C HIS A 157 -34.62 -12.09 -2.21
N ASN A 158 -34.12 -11.04 -1.55
CA ASN A 158 -34.89 -10.31 -0.53
C ASN A 158 -36.12 -9.60 -1.10
N VAL A 159 -36.09 -9.12 -2.34
CA VAL A 159 -37.23 -8.46 -2.99
C VAL A 159 -38.36 -9.45 -3.30
N HIS A 160 -38.00 -10.71 -3.57
CA HIS A 160 -38.92 -11.75 -4.01
C HIS A 160 -39.32 -12.72 -2.91
N PHE A 161 -38.61 -12.74 -1.77
CA PHE A 161 -38.83 -13.64 -0.64
C PHE A 161 -40.31 -13.76 -0.23
N ASP A 162 -40.98 -12.64 0.04
CA ASP A 162 -42.40 -12.64 0.47
C ASP A 162 -43.42 -12.82 -0.68
N LYS A 163 -42.97 -12.78 -1.94
CA LYS A 163 -43.85 -12.66 -3.12
C LYS A 163 -43.81 -13.87 -4.04
N ASN A 164 -42.66 -14.54 -4.12
CA ASN A 164 -42.43 -15.68 -4.98
C ASN A 164 -41.22 -16.46 -4.45
N GLU A 165 -41.50 -17.46 -3.61
CA GLU A 165 -40.51 -18.30 -2.93
C GLU A 165 -39.63 -19.06 -3.92
N GLU A 166 -40.21 -19.70 -4.96
CA GLU A 166 -39.43 -20.41 -5.99
C GLU A 166 -38.42 -19.50 -6.70
N LEU A 167 -38.80 -18.24 -6.94
CA LEU A 167 -37.91 -17.26 -7.58
C LEU A 167 -36.84 -16.73 -6.60
N ALA A 168 -37.19 -16.58 -5.32
CA ALA A 168 -36.23 -16.21 -4.28
C ALA A 168 -35.16 -17.30 -4.10
N ASP A 169 -35.58 -18.57 -4.02
CA ASP A 169 -34.70 -19.74 -3.93
C ASP A 169 -33.75 -19.82 -5.12
N HIS A 170 -34.25 -19.56 -6.33
CA HIS A 170 -33.40 -19.49 -7.53
C HIS A 170 -32.27 -18.44 -7.37
N TYR A 171 -32.58 -17.24 -6.87
CA TYR A 171 -31.56 -16.21 -6.64
C TYR A 171 -30.59 -16.56 -5.51
N TRP A 172 -31.05 -17.27 -4.49
CA TRP A 172 -30.18 -17.79 -3.43
C TRP A 172 -29.17 -18.80 -4.00
N GLU A 173 -29.62 -19.72 -4.86
CA GLU A 173 -28.74 -20.68 -5.52
C GLU A 173 -27.74 -20.03 -6.48
N GLU A 174 -28.13 -18.97 -7.20
CA GLU A 174 -27.18 -18.17 -7.99
C GLU A 174 -26.14 -17.48 -7.10
N MET A 175 -26.52 -16.95 -5.93
CA MET A 175 -25.58 -16.39 -4.96
C MET A 175 -24.55 -17.43 -4.51
N LYS A 176 -25.00 -18.65 -4.18
CA LYS A 176 -24.11 -19.77 -3.77
C LYS A 176 -23.07 -20.08 -4.84
N LYS A 177 -23.43 -20.02 -6.13
CA LYS A 177 -22.50 -20.26 -7.24
C LYS A 177 -21.40 -19.22 -7.37
N VAL A 178 -21.65 -17.98 -6.95
CA VAL A 178 -20.68 -16.87 -7.04
C VAL A 178 -19.71 -16.84 -5.85
N LEU A 179 -20.10 -17.34 -4.67
CA LEU A 179 -19.26 -17.34 -3.46
C LEU A 179 -17.86 -17.96 -3.65
N PRO A 180 -17.66 -19.10 -4.35
CA PRO A 180 -16.34 -19.66 -4.60
C PRO A 180 -15.43 -18.72 -5.40
N GLU A 181 -15.97 -18.01 -6.40
CA GLU A 181 -15.20 -17.06 -7.21
C GLU A 181 -14.84 -15.81 -6.41
N TYR A 182 -15.71 -15.40 -5.48
CA TYR A 182 -15.40 -14.34 -4.53
C TYR A 182 -14.24 -14.74 -3.61
N LEU A 183 -14.27 -15.96 -3.04
CA LEU A 183 -13.19 -16.50 -2.22
C LEU A 183 -11.85 -16.57 -2.95
N LYS A 184 -11.85 -17.00 -4.22
CA LYS A 184 -10.64 -17.00 -5.06
C LYS A 184 -10.07 -15.60 -5.27
N SER A 185 -10.94 -14.65 -5.60
CA SER A 185 -10.56 -13.24 -5.82
C SER A 185 -9.97 -12.62 -4.55
N LEU A 186 -10.56 -12.91 -3.40
CA LEU A 186 -10.07 -12.45 -2.10
C LEU A 186 -8.73 -13.09 -1.72
N GLN A 187 -8.52 -14.38 -2.01
CA GLN A 187 -7.21 -15.02 -1.81
C GLN A 187 -6.13 -14.41 -2.70
N LYS A 188 -6.45 -14.11 -3.96
CA LYS A 188 -5.54 -13.41 -4.89
C LYS A 188 -5.15 -12.04 -4.34
N PHE A 189 -6.11 -11.25 -3.85
CA PHE A 189 -5.87 -9.96 -3.23
C PHE A 189 -4.96 -10.07 -1.98
N ILE A 190 -5.22 -11.03 -1.08
CA ILE A 190 -4.38 -11.28 0.10
C ILE A 190 -2.95 -11.60 -0.30
N ASN A 191 -2.75 -12.48 -1.29
CA ASN A 191 -1.42 -12.86 -1.77
C ASN A 191 -0.65 -11.66 -2.31
N LEU A 192 -1.32 -10.78 -3.07
CA LEU A 192 -0.72 -9.56 -3.62
C LEU A 192 -0.36 -8.56 -2.53
N ILE A 193 -1.24 -8.34 -1.55
CA ILE A 193 -0.92 -7.49 -0.39
C ILE A 193 0.28 -8.03 0.38
N GLU A 194 0.35 -9.33 0.63
CA GLU A 194 1.49 -9.92 1.34
C GLU A 194 2.80 -9.78 0.56
N LYS A 195 2.75 -9.95 -0.77
CA LYS A 195 3.88 -9.72 -1.67
C LYS A 195 4.37 -8.26 -1.55
N ASN A 196 3.45 -7.31 -1.69
CA ASN A 196 3.75 -5.87 -1.59
C ASN A 196 4.29 -5.48 -0.19
N ARG A 197 3.75 -6.08 0.88
CA ARG A 197 4.27 -5.91 2.24
C ARG A 197 5.73 -6.34 2.36
N LYS A 198 6.03 -7.57 1.91
CA LYS A 198 7.40 -8.13 1.97
C LYS A 198 8.39 -7.27 1.17
N ALA A 199 7.96 -6.76 0.02
CA ALA A 199 8.81 -5.92 -0.79
C ALA A 199 9.05 -4.54 -0.14
N THR A 200 8.02 -3.94 0.46
CA THR A 200 8.15 -2.70 1.23
C THR A 200 9.08 -2.89 2.44
N ASP A 201 9.00 -4.02 3.14
CA ASP A 201 9.92 -4.36 4.24
C ASP A 201 11.39 -4.43 3.77
N GLN A 202 11.62 -4.97 2.56
CA GLN A 202 12.96 -5.01 1.96
C GLN A 202 13.46 -3.60 1.58
N LEU A 203 12.58 -2.72 1.09
CA LEU A 203 12.92 -1.32 0.82
C LEU A 203 13.32 -0.59 2.11
N ILE A 204 12.60 -0.80 3.21
CA ILE A 204 12.94 -0.23 4.52
C ILE A 204 14.36 -0.65 4.93
N LYS A 205 14.70 -1.94 4.79
CA LYS A 205 16.04 -2.45 5.09
C LYS A 205 17.11 -1.79 4.22
N THR A 206 16.84 -1.63 2.94
CA THR A 206 17.74 -0.98 1.98
C THR A 206 17.96 0.49 2.34
N ILE A 207 16.89 1.25 2.61
CA ILE A 207 16.99 2.66 3.03
C ILE A 207 17.76 2.79 4.34
N LYS A 208 17.48 1.96 5.35
CA LYS A 208 18.21 1.96 6.62
C LYS A 208 19.70 1.72 6.42
N ASN A 209 20.08 0.84 5.48
CA ASN A 209 21.48 0.62 5.12
C ASN A 209 22.11 1.80 4.36
N GLN A 210 21.34 2.48 3.51
CA GLN A 210 21.81 3.69 2.81
C GLN A 210 22.02 4.85 3.79
N ILE A 211 21.13 5.05 4.75
CA ILE A 211 21.27 6.07 5.81
C ILE A 211 22.55 5.85 6.62
N LYS A 212 22.90 4.60 6.95
CA LYS A 212 24.14 4.28 7.69
C LYS A 212 25.44 4.58 6.92
N LYS A 213 25.37 4.71 5.59
CA LYS A 213 26.51 4.95 4.70
C LYS A 213 26.73 6.44 4.39
N ILE A 214 25.83 7.32 4.86
CA ILE A 214 25.86 8.78 4.67
C ILE A 214 26.48 9.44 5.90
#